data_AF-A0A7W1M8C5-F1
#
_entry.id   AF-A0A7W1M8C5-F1
#
_cell.length_a   1.000
_cell.length_b   1.000
_cell.length_c   1.000
_cell.angle_alpha   90.00
_cell.angle_beta   90.00
_cell.angle_gamma   90.00
#
_symmetry.space_group_name_H-M   'P 1'
#
loop_
_entity.id
_entity.type
_entity.pdbx_description
1 polymer ?
#
loop_
_entity_poly.entity_id
_entity_poly.type
_entity_poly.pdbx_seq_one_letter_code
_entity_poly.pdbx_strand_id
1 'polypeptide(L)' 'MLILLVPTQTLAKAPECPLYNTKQECLLSVESNHDEFLRFIENADEEDKARLLDASLDIKKYESLACQKTCLN' A
#
# COMPACT_ATOMS: atom_id res chain seq x y z
N MET A 1 4.21 47.22 13.71
CA MET A 1 4.69 45.83 13.84
C MET A 1 3.70 44.95 13.09
N LEU A 2 3.93 44.75 11.79
CA LEU A 2 3.17 43.79 10.97
C LEU A 2 3.89 42.45 11.10
N ILE A 3 3.25 41.45 11.69
CA ILE A 3 3.68 40.06 11.52
C ILE A 3 2.48 39.29 10.98
N LEU A 4 2.74 38.75 9.80
CA LEU A 4 1.81 38.15 8.86
C LEU A 4 1.14 36.90 9.42
N LEU A 5 -0.17 36.80 9.18
CA LEU A 5 -0.93 35.56 9.20
C LEU A 5 -0.33 34.62 8.14
N VAL A 6 0.48 33.65 8.54
CA VAL A 6 0.88 32.55 7.66
C VAL A 6 -0.22 31.50 7.74
N PRO A 7 -1.00 31.26 6.68
CA PRO A 7 -1.91 30.13 6.66
C PRO A 7 -1.04 28.89 6.49
N THR A 8 -0.89 28.10 7.56
CA THR A 8 -0.35 26.76 7.44
C THR A 8 -1.38 25.89 6.75
N GLN A 9 -1.52 26.07 5.44
CA GLN A 9 -1.94 24.98 4.58
C GLN A 9 -0.79 23.98 4.56
N THR A 10 -0.64 23.23 5.64
CA THR A 10 -0.02 21.91 5.58
C THR A 10 -0.98 21.06 4.75
N LEU A 11 -1.00 21.29 3.45
CA LEU A 11 -1.30 20.26 2.49
C LEU A 11 -0.26 19.19 2.81
N ALA A 12 -0.64 18.17 3.56
CA ALA A 12 0.07 16.91 3.55
C ALA A 12 0.25 16.63 2.05
N LYS A 13 1.49 16.76 1.56
CA LYS A 13 1.80 16.60 0.14
C LYS A 13 1.12 15.30 -0.24
N ALA A 14 0.09 15.38 -1.09
CA ALA A 14 -0.60 14.17 -1.52
C ALA A 14 0.49 13.22 -1.99
N PRO A 15 0.45 11.93 -1.59
CA PRO A 15 1.49 10.99 -1.99
C PRO A 15 1.71 11.15 -3.49
N GLU A 16 2.96 11.34 -3.91
CA GLU A 16 3.29 11.56 -5.33
C GLU A 16 2.56 10.50 -6.16
N CYS A 17 1.78 10.93 -7.16
CA CYS A 17 0.96 10.01 -7.95
C CYS A 17 1.86 8.87 -8.50
N PRO A 18 1.46 7.59 -8.35
CA PRO A 18 2.40 6.49 -8.11
C PRO A 18 3.04 5.84 -9.35
N LEU A 19 4.05 4.99 -9.08
CA LEU A 19 4.77 3.98 -9.90
C LEU A 19 3.96 3.20 -10.96
N TYR A 20 2.64 3.24 -10.92
CA TYR A 20 1.73 2.47 -11.78
C TYR A 20 0.78 3.43 -12.51
N ASN A 21 0.45 3.16 -13.76
CA ASN A 21 -0.29 4.10 -14.62
C ASN A 21 -1.81 4.06 -14.42
N THR A 22 -2.34 2.97 -13.88
CA THR A 22 -3.80 2.77 -13.68
C THR A 22 -4.11 2.06 -12.37
N LYS A 23 -5.34 2.21 -11.86
CA LYS A 23 -5.78 1.44 -10.67
C LYS A 23 -5.67 -0.05 -10.90
N GLN A 24 -6.02 -0.51 -12.10
CA GLN A 24 -5.97 -1.92 -12.47
C GLN A 24 -4.55 -2.48 -12.41
N GLU A 25 -3.56 -1.74 -12.92
CA GLU A 25 -2.15 -2.13 -12.88
C GLU A 25 -1.66 -2.26 -11.42
N CYS A 26 -2.01 -1.29 -10.58
CA CYS A 26 -1.71 -1.35 -9.14
C CYS A 26 -2.32 -2.59 -8.49
N LEU A 27 -3.62 -2.87 -8.71
CA LEU A 27 -4.31 -4.03 -8.14
C LEU A 27 -3.69 -5.36 -8.63
N LEU A 28 -3.35 -5.46 -9.91
CA LEU A 28 -2.68 -6.64 -10.45
C LEU A 28 -1.31 -6.87 -9.81
N SER A 29 -0.56 -5.81 -9.53
CA SER A 29 0.71 -5.92 -8.80
C SER A 29 0.50 -6.39 -7.37
N VAL A 30 -0.53 -5.91 -6.66
CA VAL A 30 -0.84 -6.37 -5.29
C VAL A 30 -1.16 -7.86 -5.28
N GLU A 31 -1.96 -8.35 -6.24
CA GLU A 31 -2.26 -9.78 -6.37
C GLU A 31 -0.99 -10.59 -6.65
N SER A 32 -0.16 -10.16 -7.60
CA SER A 32 1.10 -10.84 -7.93
C SER A 32 2.08 -10.90 -6.75
N ASN A 33 2.22 -9.79 -6.01
CA ASN A 33 3.11 -9.71 -4.86
C ASN A 33 2.60 -10.59 -3.70
N HIS A 34 1.28 -10.63 -3.50
CA HIS A 34 0.68 -11.50 -2.50
C HIS A 34 0.90 -12.98 -2.83
N ASP A 35 0.74 -13.38 -4.09
CA ASP A 35 1.00 -14.77 -4.52
C ASP A 35 2.48 -15.15 -4.33
N GLU A 36 3.41 -14.25 -4.62
CA GLU A 36 4.84 -14.47 -4.35
C GLU A 36 5.10 -14.61 -2.84
N PHE A 37 4.47 -13.78 -2.02
CA PHE A 37 4.61 -13.86 -0.59
C PHE A 37 4.01 -15.16 -0.01
N LEU A 38 2.90 -15.66 -0.56
CA LEU A 38 2.35 -16.96 -0.18
C LEU A 38 3.33 -18.11 -0.46
N ARG A 39 4.02 -18.09 -1.61
CA ARG A 39 5.07 -19.09 -1.91
C ARG A 39 6.25 -19.01 -0.94
N PHE A 40 6.58 -17.81 -0.45
CA PHE A 40 7.57 -17.66 0.61
C PHE A 40 7.06 -18.31 1.92
N ILE A 41 5.79 -18.07 2.28
CA ILE A 41 5.16 -18.64 3.49
C ILE A 41 5.10 -20.17 3.44
N GLU A 42 4.84 -20.77 2.28
CA GLU A 42 4.84 -22.23 2.11
C GLU A 42 6.15 -22.88 2.58
N ASN A 43 7.27 -22.16 2.41
CA ASN A 43 8.61 -22.61 2.78
C ASN A 43 9.06 -22.13 4.18
N ALA A 44 8.24 -21.37 4.90
CA ALA A 44 8.54 -20.91 6.25
C ALA A 44 8.36 -22.03 7.30
N ASP A 45 8.93 -21.84 8.48
CA ASP A 45 8.74 -22.75 9.62
C ASP A 45 7.25 -22.79 10.03
N GLU A 46 6.75 -23.98 10.41
CA GLU A 46 5.34 -24.20 10.74
C GLU A 46 4.84 -23.30 11.88
N GLU A 47 5.71 -22.94 12.83
CA GLU A 47 5.40 -22.02 13.93
C GLU A 47 5.07 -20.60 13.42
N ASP A 48 5.70 -20.19 12.31
CA ASP A 48 5.58 -18.85 11.75
C ASP A 48 4.51 -18.75 10.65
N LYS A 49 4.14 -19.86 10.00
CA LYS A 49 3.20 -19.86 8.87
C LYS A 49 1.89 -19.15 9.16
N ALA A 50 1.26 -19.45 10.29
CA ALA A 50 -0.03 -18.84 10.65
C ALA A 50 0.08 -17.32 10.82
N ARG A 51 1.14 -16.84 11.47
CA ARG A 51 1.40 -15.41 11.68
C ARG A 51 1.73 -14.70 10.38
N LEU A 52 2.54 -15.31 9.52
CA LEU A 52 2.90 -14.75 8.22
C LEU A 52 1.70 -14.71 7.27
N LEU A 53 0.84 -15.72 7.30
CA LEU A 53 -0.40 -15.75 6.53
C LEU A 53 -1.37 -14.63 6.96
N ASP A 54 -1.53 -14.42 8.26
CA ASP A 54 -2.34 -13.31 8.76
C ASP A 54 -1.79 -11.94 8.31
N ALA A 55 -0.46 -11.76 8.44
CA ALA A 55 0.21 -10.56 7.96
C ALA A 55 0.08 -10.36 6.44
N SER A 56 0.13 -11.42 5.64
CA SER A 56 0.00 -11.32 4.18
C SER A 56 -1.38 -10.81 3.76
N LEU A 57 -2.43 -11.26 4.46
CA LEU A 57 -3.80 -10.81 4.22
C LEU A 57 -3.97 -9.33 4.56
N ASP A 58 -3.40 -8.88 5.68
CA ASP A 58 -3.42 -7.47 6.07
C ASP A 58 -2.66 -6.60 5.06
N ILE A 59 -1.47 -7.00 4.65
CA ILE A 59 -0.68 -6.28 3.62
C ILE A 59 -1.51 -6.15 2.34
N LYS A 60 -2.04 -7.26 1.82
CA LYS A 60 -2.87 -7.27 0.61
C LYS A 60 -4.04 -6.29 0.73
N LYS A 61 -4.72 -6.28 1.88
CA LYS A 61 -5.86 -5.39 2.14
C LYS A 61 -5.44 -3.91 2.14
N TYR A 62 -4.37 -3.55 2.85
CA TYR A 62 -3.92 -2.17 2.93
C TYR A 62 -3.37 -1.65 1.60
N GLU A 63 -2.64 -2.47 0.86
CA GLU A 63 -2.16 -2.11 -0.48
C GLU A 63 -3.31 -1.97 -1.48
N SER A 64 -4.31 -2.86 -1.44
CA SER A 64 -5.52 -2.73 -2.25
C SER A 64 -6.27 -1.42 -1.96
N LEU A 65 -6.40 -1.05 -0.67
CA LEU A 65 -7.00 0.22 -0.27
C LEU A 65 -6.16 1.42 -0.75
N ALA A 66 -4.83 1.29 -0.75
CA ALA A 66 -3.95 2.32 -1.30
C ALA A 66 -4.16 2.48 -2.80
N CYS A 67 -4.26 1.38 -3.58
CA CYS A 67 -4.58 1.41 -5.01
C CYS A 67 -5.96 2.02 -5.32
N GLN A 68 -6.93 1.86 -4.43
CA GLN A 68 -8.26 2.46 -4.58
C GLN A 68 -8.27 3.96 -4.28
N LYS A 69 -7.42 4.40 -3.35
CA LYS A 69 -7.32 5.79 -2.88
C LYS A 69 -6.33 6.63 -3.68
N THR A 70 -5.47 6.02 -4.51
CA THR A 70 -4.57 6.76 -5.39
C THR A 70 -5.31 7.51 -6.49
N CYS A 71 -4.74 8.64 -6.94
CA CYS A 71 -5.26 9.50 -7.99
C CYS A 71 -5.24 8.88 -9.41
N LEU A 72 -5.13 7.55 -9.50
CA LEU A 72 -5.10 6.82 -10.76
C LEU A 72 -6.51 6.78 -11.36
N ASN A 73 -6.60 6.71 -12.69
CA ASN A 73 -7.86 6.45 -13.39
C ASN A 73 -8.21 4.96 -13.35
#